data_AF-A0A484T5P2-F1
#
_entry.id   AF-A0A484T5P2-F1
#
_cell.length_a   1.000
_cell.length_b   1.000
_cell.length_c   1.000
_cell.angle_alpha   90.00
_cell.angle_beta   90.00
_cell.angle_gamma   90.00
#
_symmetry.space_group_name_H-M   'P 1'
#
loop_
_entity.id
_entity.type
_entity.pdbx_description
1 polymer ?
#
loop_
_entity_poly.entity_id
_entity_poly.type
_entity_poly.pdbx_seq_one_letter_code
_entity_poly.pdbx_strand_id
1 'polypeptide(L)'
;MTTLKTLITAAVLVVSTLFGGSALARSNDASTEKNRQFIAQAFEKWAAGGRTFFDDVLAPDITWIIKGTSPAAGTYQGRDDFMKRAVTPFAARLSTPIKPVVRDIWASGNDVVVHWDGTATAADGAPYSNSYVWIFRMENQRAKEVIAFLDLVPYDDVIRRIPMKEQGAQQMSKTSYNAMWVTDDGYGGMVLRRQ
;
A
#
# COMPACT_ATOMS: atom_id res chain seq x y z
N MET A 1 68.25 -24.58 57.32
CA MET A 1 68.12 -23.19 56.83
C MET A 1 67.62 -23.32 55.40
N THR A 2 66.39 -22.99 54.98
CA THR A 2 65.36 -22.07 55.51
C THR A 2 64.03 -22.45 54.84
N THR A 3 62.95 -22.57 55.61
CA THR A 3 61.54 -22.78 55.18
C THR A 3 60.82 -21.46 54.88
N LEU A 4 59.91 -21.39 53.87
CA LEU A 4 58.55 -20.75 53.90
C LEU A 4 57.92 -20.79 52.47
N LYS A 5 56.86 -21.55 52.17
CA LYS A 5 55.39 -21.34 52.39
C LYS A 5 54.74 -20.16 51.63
N THR A 6 53.92 -20.51 50.61
CA THR A 6 52.49 -20.12 50.44
C THR A 6 52.08 -18.88 49.59
N LEU A 7 51.34 -19.18 48.51
CA LEU A 7 50.20 -18.49 47.83
C LEU A 7 50.29 -17.03 47.35
N ILE A 8 50.12 -16.81 46.04
CA ILE A 8 49.25 -15.77 45.44
C ILE A 8 48.62 -16.38 44.17
N THR A 9 47.41 -16.93 44.24
CA THR A 9 46.12 -16.32 43.84
C THR A 9 45.88 -16.28 42.32
N ALA A 10 44.77 -16.90 41.93
CA ALA A 10 44.26 -17.08 40.58
C ALA A 10 44.19 -15.80 39.75
N ALA A 11 44.63 -15.91 38.48
CA ALA A 11 44.28 -14.98 37.42
C ALA A 11 43.47 -15.73 36.35
N VAL A 12 42.24 -16.11 36.70
CA VAL A 12 41.19 -16.36 35.71
C VAL A 12 40.40 -15.06 35.59
N LEU A 13 40.74 -14.23 34.61
CA LEU A 13 39.94 -13.07 34.23
C LEU A 13 39.57 -13.19 32.74
N VAL A 14 38.47 -13.93 32.54
CA VAL A 14 37.41 -13.73 31.54
C VAL A 14 37.76 -12.85 30.34
N VAL A 15 38.14 -13.48 29.23
CA VAL A 15 38.06 -12.90 27.89
C VAL A 15 36.89 -13.55 27.17
N SER A 16 35.66 -13.12 27.43
CA SER A 16 34.47 -13.72 26.79
C SER A 16 33.28 -12.77 26.60
N THR A 17 33.47 -11.45 26.60
CA THR A 17 32.36 -10.48 26.51
C THR A 17 32.33 -9.63 25.23
N LEU A 18 32.99 -10.03 24.14
CA LEU A 18 32.97 -9.26 22.88
C LEU A 18 32.10 -9.84 21.74
N PHE A 19 31.37 -10.95 21.94
CA PHE A 19 30.62 -11.58 20.84
C PHE A 19 29.08 -11.52 20.95
N GLY A 20 28.52 -10.98 22.03
CA GLY A 20 27.06 -10.92 22.22
C GLY A 20 26.36 -9.83 21.38
N GLY A 21 27.03 -8.72 21.10
CA GLY A 21 26.42 -7.57 20.40
C GLY A 21 26.33 -7.74 18.87
N SER A 22 27.22 -8.52 18.27
CA SER A 22 27.35 -8.62 16.80
C SER A 22 26.29 -9.50 16.16
N ALA A 23 25.73 -10.47 16.88
CA ALA A 23 24.77 -11.42 16.32
C ALA A 23 23.40 -10.80 16.03
N LEU A 24 22.89 -9.96 16.96
CA LEU A 24 21.60 -9.29 16.81
C LEU A 24 21.63 -8.18 15.75
N ALA A 25 22.72 -7.40 15.68
CA ALA A 25 22.90 -6.41 14.63
C ALA A 25 22.92 -7.07 13.24
N ARG A 26 23.66 -8.18 13.11
CA ARG A 26 23.79 -8.89 11.82
C ARG A 26 22.51 -9.61 11.38
N SER A 27 21.69 -10.09 12.31
CA SER A 27 20.37 -10.65 11.97
C SER A 27 19.40 -9.58 11.50
N ASN A 28 19.42 -8.40 12.12
CA ASN A 28 18.61 -7.27 11.70
C ASN A 28 19.01 -6.80 10.30
N ASP A 29 20.30 -6.58 10.04
CA ASP A 29 20.80 -6.17 8.72
C ASP A 29 20.43 -7.17 7.62
N ALA A 30 20.57 -8.48 7.90
CA ALA A 30 20.20 -9.52 6.95
C ALA A 30 18.68 -9.54 6.66
N SER A 31 17.84 -9.32 7.68
CA SER A 31 16.39 -9.23 7.52
C SER A 31 15.97 -7.96 6.76
N THR A 32 16.62 -6.83 7.03
CA THR A 32 16.41 -5.55 6.34
C THR A 32 16.75 -5.67 4.85
N GLU A 33 17.91 -6.27 4.53
CA GLU A 33 18.31 -6.47 3.14
C GLU A 33 17.38 -7.46 2.42
N LYS A 34 16.94 -8.52 3.11
CA LYS A 34 15.95 -9.47 2.56
C LYS A 34 14.62 -8.77 2.23
N ASN A 35 14.14 -7.87 3.08
CA ASN A 35 12.94 -7.08 2.85
C ASN A 35 13.13 -6.12 1.65
N ARG A 36 14.27 -5.42 1.60
CA ARG A 36 14.63 -4.53 0.49
C ARG A 36 14.63 -5.27 -0.86
N GLN A 37 15.30 -6.43 -0.91
CA GLN A 37 15.38 -7.27 -2.12
C GLN A 37 14.01 -7.81 -2.53
N PHE A 38 13.18 -8.24 -1.58
CA PHE A 38 11.82 -8.69 -1.87
C PHE A 38 11.01 -7.60 -2.58
N ILE A 39 11.01 -6.38 -2.04
CA ILE A 39 10.30 -5.25 -2.64
C ILE A 39 10.90 -4.88 -4.00
N ALA A 40 12.23 -4.85 -4.13
CA ALA A 40 12.90 -4.58 -5.42
C ALA A 40 12.46 -5.58 -6.50
N GLN A 41 12.49 -6.87 -6.20
CA GLN A 41 12.06 -7.93 -7.13
C GLN A 41 10.57 -7.83 -7.47
N ALA A 42 9.72 -7.43 -6.52
CA ALA A 42 8.30 -7.22 -6.79
C ALA A 42 8.09 -6.06 -7.79
N PHE A 43 8.82 -4.96 -7.64
CA PHE A 43 8.79 -3.84 -8.58
C PHE A 43 9.35 -4.21 -9.96
N GLU A 44 10.43 -4.99 -10.02
CA GLU A 44 10.98 -5.50 -11.29
C GLU A 44 9.97 -6.36 -12.04
N LYS A 45 9.31 -7.30 -11.34
CA LYS A 45 8.23 -8.12 -11.92
C LYS A 45 7.07 -7.27 -12.42
N TRP A 46 6.68 -6.25 -11.65
CA TRP A 46 5.62 -5.33 -12.06
C TRP A 46 6.03 -4.51 -13.30
N ALA A 47 7.25 -3.99 -13.34
CA ALA A 47 7.80 -3.27 -14.49
C ALA A 47 7.88 -4.15 -15.75
N ALA A 48 8.08 -5.45 -15.59
CA ALA A 48 8.06 -6.46 -16.66
C ALA A 48 6.64 -6.87 -17.11
N GLY A 49 5.58 -6.25 -16.58
CA GLY A 49 4.19 -6.53 -16.94
C GLY A 49 3.48 -7.54 -16.02
N GLY A 50 4.09 -7.92 -14.90
CA GLY A 50 3.47 -8.74 -13.86
C GLY A 50 2.22 -8.05 -13.28
N ARG A 51 1.19 -8.86 -12.96
CA ARG A 51 -0.13 -8.36 -12.53
C ARG A 51 -0.48 -8.69 -11.08
N THR A 52 0.43 -9.35 -10.36
CA THR A 52 0.20 -9.90 -9.02
C THR A 52 0.83 -9.07 -7.90
N PHE A 53 1.38 -7.88 -8.19
CA PHE A 53 2.14 -7.07 -7.23
C PHE A 53 1.43 -6.92 -5.87
N PHE A 54 0.16 -6.48 -5.88
CA PHE A 54 -0.61 -6.29 -4.65
C PHE A 54 -0.91 -7.60 -3.92
N ASP A 55 -1.13 -8.70 -4.66
CA ASP A 55 -1.37 -10.02 -4.07
C ASP A 55 -0.12 -10.63 -3.44
N ASP A 56 1.03 -10.38 -4.05
CA ASP A 56 2.32 -10.91 -3.62
C ASP A 56 2.89 -10.11 -2.43
N VAL A 57 2.77 -8.78 -2.48
CA VAL A 57 3.41 -7.87 -1.52
C VAL A 57 2.56 -7.61 -0.29
N LEU A 58 1.24 -7.47 -0.42
CA LEU A 58 0.38 -7.06 0.69
C LEU A 58 -0.11 -8.26 1.51
N ALA A 59 -0.10 -8.13 2.84
CA ALA A 59 -0.83 -9.06 3.71
C ALA A 59 -2.35 -8.92 3.52
N PRO A 60 -3.15 -9.97 3.73
CA PRO A 60 -4.60 -9.86 3.62
C PRO A 60 -5.21 -8.78 4.53
N ASP A 61 -4.61 -8.57 5.70
CA ASP A 61 -5.04 -7.66 6.76
C ASP A 61 -4.23 -6.35 6.83
N ILE A 62 -3.69 -5.87 5.70
CA ILE A 62 -2.92 -4.61 5.68
C ILE A 62 -3.70 -3.41 6.20
N THR A 63 -2.97 -2.40 6.67
CA THR A 63 -3.45 -1.02 6.73
C THR A 63 -2.75 -0.19 5.65
N TRP A 64 -3.48 0.29 4.65
CA TRP A 64 -2.93 1.20 3.63
C TRP A 64 -3.37 2.63 3.94
N ILE A 65 -2.44 3.57 3.94
CA ILE A 65 -2.70 4.97 4.27
C ILE A 65 -2.24 5.84 3.10
N ILE A 66 -3.18 6.48 2.40
CA ILE A 66 -2.88 7.52 1.41
C ILE A 66 -2.87 8.87 2.11
N LYS A 67 -1.74 9.57 2.07
CA LYS A 67 -1.59 10.91 2.66
C LYS A 67 -2.15 11.98 1.72
N GLY A 68 -2.69 13.04 2.30
CA GLY A 68 -3.23 14.20 1.60
C GLY A 68 -4.65 14.53 2.05
N THR A 69 -5.37 15.29 1.24
CA THR A 69 -6.72 15.80 1.54
C THR A 69 -7.73 15.57 0.41
N SER A 70 -7.34 14.89 -0.67
CA SER A 70 -8.29 14.56 -1.73
C SER A 70 -9.27 13.46 -1.29
N PRO A 71 -10.38 13.25 -2.01
CA PRO A 71 -11.31 12.14 -1.74
C PRO A 71 -10.67 10.75 -1.75
N ALA A 72 -9.50 10.60 -2.38
CA ALA A 72 -8.73 9.35 -2.39
C ALA A 72 -7.73 9.24 -1.23
N ALA A 73 -7.52 10.29 -0.44
CA ALA A 73 -6.73 10.22 0.77
C ALA A 73 -7.52 9.52 1.89
N GLY A 74 -6.81 8.84 2.78
CA GLY A 74 -7.41 8.15 3.92
C GLY A 74 -6.80 6.77 4.17
N THR A 75 -7.47 6.02 5.04
CA THR A 75 -7.04 4.70 5.49
C THR A 75 -7.94 3.61 4.92
N TYR A 76 -7.32 2.54 4.45
CA TYR A 76 -7.94 1.33 3.91
C TYR A 76 -7.54 0.13 4.76
N GLN A 77 -8.52 -0.69 5.13
CA GLN A 77 -8.34 -1.79 6.08
C GLN A 77 -8.56 -3.12 5.37
N GLY A 78 -7.47 -3.86 5.20
CA GLY A 78 -7.40 -5.08 4.43
C GLY A 78 -7.07 -4.84 2.95
N ARG A 79 -6.43 -5.83 2.34
CA ARG A 79 -6.02 -5.78 0.93
C ARG A 79 -7.23 -5.62 0.02
N ASP A 80 -8.30 -6.36 0.28
CA ASP A 80 -9.50 -6.35 -0.56
C ASP A 80 -10.22 -4.99 -0.54
N ASP A 81 -10.26 -4.34 0.63
CA ASP A 81 -10.81 -2.99 0.77
C ASP A 81 -10.01 -1.96 -0.02
N PHE A 82 -8.67 -2.00 0.10
CA PHE A 82 -7.77 -1.14 -0.68
C PHE A 82 -7.93 -1.37 -2.19
N MET A 83 -7.96 -2.63 -2.62
CA MET A 83 -8.14 -3.00 -4.03
C MET A 83 -9.48 -2.53 -4.58
N LYS A 84 -10.56 -2.69 -3.81
CA LYS A 84 -11.92 -2.33 -4.21
C LYS A 84 -12.12 -0.81 -4.29
N ARG A 85 -11.62 -0.06 -3.31
CA ARG A 85 -11.89 1.38 -3.21
C ARG A 85 -10.88 2.26 -3.93
N ALA A 86 -9.63 1.83 -4.10
CA ALA A 86 -8.58 2.65 -4.71
C ALA A 86 -8.05 2.06 -6.02
N VAL A 87 -7.47 0.85 -5.99
CA VAL A 87 -6.71 0.31 -7.13
C VAL A 87 -7.60 -0.02 -8.33
N THR A 88 -8.65 -0.81 -8.12
CA THR A 88 -9.51 -1.31 -9.20
C THR A 88 -10.26 -0.16 -9.90
N PRO A 89 -10.88 0.79 -9.18
CA PRO A 89 -11.53 1.93 -9.84
C PRO A 89 -10.57 2.80 -10.63
N PHE A 90 -9.35 3.03 -10.13
CA PHE A 90 -8.36 3.82 -10.86
C PHE A 90 -7.87 3.09 -12.11
N ALA A 91 -7.52 1.80 -11.98
CA ALA A 91 -7.07 0.98 -13.10
C ALA A 91 -8.12 0.89 -14.22
N ALA A 92 -9.42 0.86 -13.88
CA ALA A 92 -10.51 0.87 -14.86
C ALA A 92 -10.57 2.15 -15.72
N ARG A 93 -9.91 3.23 -15.30
CA ARG A 93 -9.81 4.50 -16.05
C ARG A 93 -8.57 4.57 -16.95
N LEU A 94 -7.74 3.53 -16.96
CA LEU A 94 -6.52 3.47 -17.76
C LEU A 94 -6.70 2.53 -18.95
N SER A 95 -6.15 2.90 -20.10
CA SER A 95 -6.08 2.04 -21.30
C SER A 95 -4.81 1.17 -21.30
N THR A 96 -3.78 1.56 -20.56
CA THR A 96 -2.59 0.74 -20.30
C THR A 96 -2.38 0.57 -18.79
N PRO A 97 -1.77 -0.54 -18.33
CA PRO A 97 -1.38 -0.64 -16.93
C PRO A 97 -0.36 0.45 -16.56
N ILE A 98 -0.31 0.82 -15.28
CA ILE A 98 0.77 1.66 -14.75
C ILE A 98 2.07 0.87 -14.85
N LYS A 99 3.05 1.46 -15.53
CA LYS A 99 4.42 0.97 -15.58
C LYS A 99 5.26 1.71 -14.52
N PRO A 100 5.76 1.02 -13.48
CA PRO A 100 6.62 1.64 -12.49
C PRO A 100 8.06 1.82 -13.01
N VAL A 101 8.69 2.90 -12.60
CA VAL A 101 10.13 3.15 -12.73
C VAL A 101 10.67 3.47 -11.33
N VAL A 102 11.38 2.52 -10.73
CA VAL A 102 12.01 2.73 -9.42
C VAL A 102 13.16 3.72 -9.57
N ARG A 103 13.17 4.73 -8.71
CA ARG A 103 14.26 5.71 -8.61
C ARG A 103 15.25 5.31 -7.53
N ASP A 104 14.76 4.91 -6.37
CA ASP A 104 15.60 4.40 -5.29
C ASP A 104 14.78 3.57 -4.29
N ILE A 105 15.49 2.73 -3.53
CA ILE A 105 14.93 1.89 -2.46
C ILE A 105 15.84 1.96 -1.24
N TRP A 106 15.30 2.42 -0.12
CA TRP A 106 15.98 2.43 1.18
C TRP A 106 15.31 1.45 2.13
N ALA A 107 16.05 0.90 3.08
CA ALA A 107 15.49 0.02 4.09
C ALA A 107 16.16 0.22 5.46
N SER A 108 15.37 0.12 6.52
CA SER A 108 15.82 0.21 7.90
C SER A 108 14.95 -0.66 8.79
N GLY A 109 15.53 -1.69 9.43
CA GLY A 109 14.76 -2.67 10.19
C GLY A 109 13.75 -3.38 9.29
N ASN A 110 12.47 -3.26 9.61
CA ASN A 110 11.38 -3.83 8.82
C ASN A 110 10.77 -2.85 7.81
N ASP A 111 11.20 -1.59 7.81
CA ASP A 111 10.64 -0.58 6.91
C ASP A 111 11.44 -0.54 5.61
N VAL A 112 10.72 -0.51 4.48
CA VAL A 112 11.27 -0.33 3.14
C VAL A 112 10.61 0.89 2.50
N VAL A 113 11.41 1.85 2.09
CA VAL A 113 10.96 3.07 1.40
C VAL A 113 11.28 2.95 -0.07
N VAL A 114 10.30 3.15 -0.94
CA VAL A 114 10.48 3.15 -2.40
C VAL A 114 10.07 4.49 -2.96
N HIS A 115 11.01 5.16 -3.63
CA HIS A 115 10.72 6.29 -4.50
C HIS A 115 10.60 5.78 -5.94
N TRP A 116 9.46 6.00 -6.58
CA TRP A 116 9.20 5.51 -7.93
C TRP A 116 8.24 6.42 -8.69
N ASP A 117 8.37 6.42 -10.00
CA ASP A 117 7.44 7.10 -10.91
C ASP A 117 6.54 6.09 -11.59
N GLY A 118 5.28 6.46 -11.81
CA GLY A 118 4.30 5.64 -12.52
C GLY A 118 3.81 6.35 -13.77
N THR A 119 3.87 5.66 -14.91
CA THR A 119 3.32 6.16 -16.18
C THR A 119 2.28 5.22 -16.76
N ALA A 120 1.22 5.76 -17.34
CA ALA A 120 0.19 5.02 -18.08
C ALA A 120 -0.46 5.91 -19.15
N THR A 121 -1.34 5.32 -19.95
CA THR A 121 -2.28 6.06 -20.80
C THR A 121 -3.67 5.93 -20.20
N ALA A 122 -4.38 7.04 -20.05
CA ALA A 122 -5.76 7.07 -19.60
C ALA A 122 -6.72 6.57 -20.69
N ALA A 123 -7.96 6.22 -20.34
CA ALA A 123 -8.94 5.72 -21.30
C ALA A 123 -9.39 6.79 -22.32
N ASP A 124 -9.19 8.08 -22.01
CA ASP A 124 -9.40 9.19 -22.94
C ASP A 124 -8.18 9.49 -23.84
N GLY A 125 -7.14 8.66 -23.77
CA GLY A 125 -5.93 8.77 -24.58
C GLY A 125 -4.87 9.74 -24.04
N ALA A 126 -5.16 10.51 -22.99
CA ALA A 126 -4.17 11.39 -22.39
C ALA A 126 -3.12 10.61 -21.57
N PRO A 127 -1.88 11.12 -21.46
CA PRO A 127 -0.88 10.51 -20.60
C PRO A 127 -1.25 10.69 -19.12
N TYR A 128 -0.93 9.67 -18.32
CA TYR A 128 -0.88 9.74 -16.87
C TYR A 128 0.57 9.57 -16.42
N SER A 129 1.06 10.51 -15.60
CA SER A 129 2.38 10.46 -14.98
C SER A 129 2.25 10.93 -13.54
N ASN A 130 2.87 10.21 -12.60
CA ASN A 130 2.85 10.55 -11.19
C ASN A 130 4.15 10.07 -10.51
N SER A 131 4.51 10.68 -9.38
CA SER A 131 5.66 10.32 -8.56
C SER A 131 5.20 9.94 -7.16
N TYR A 132 5.82 8.91 -6.61
CA TYR A 132 5.36 8.24 -5.40
C TYR A 132 6.51 8.02 -4.43
N VAL A 133 6.18 8.12 -3.14
CA VAL A 133 6.99 7.53 -2.06
C VAL A 133 6.11 6.60 -1.27
N TRP A 134 6.45 5.31 -1.29
CA TRP A 134 5.74 4.28 -0.52
C TRP A 134 6.66 3.76 0.58
N ILE A 135 6.16 3.78 1.81
CA ILE A 135 6.84 3.28 3.01
C ILE A 135 6.12 2.02 3.44
N PHE A 136 6.77 0.87 3.27
CA PHE A 136 6.24 -0.45 3.59
C PHE A 136 6.79 -0.90 4.94
N ARG A 137 5.91 -1.24 5.89
CA ARG A 137 6.30 -1.94 7.11
C ARG A 137 6.10 -3.43 6.92
N MET A 138 7.20 -4.18 6.90
CA MET A 138 7.24 -5.59 6.54
C MET A 138 7.09 -6.52 7.75
N GLU A 139 6.38 -7.62 7.57
CA GLU A 139 6.27 -8.73 8.52
C GLU A 139 6.10 -10.03 7.73
N ASN A 140 6.88 -11.07 8.05
CA ASN A 140 6.80 -12.38 7.37
C ASN A 140 6.82 -12.27 5.83
N GLN A 141 7.69 -11.40 5.29
CA GLN A 141 7.83 -11.10 3.86
C GLN A 141 6.58 -10.52 3.16
N ARG A 142 5.66 -9.92 3.91
CA ARG A 142 4.55 -9.14 3.36
C ARG A 142 4.48 -7.79 4.06
N ALA A 143 4.00 -6.78 3.36
CA ALA A 143 3.70 -5.50 4.01
C ALA A 143 2.45 -5.66 4.88
N LYS A 144 2.51 -5.22 6.14
CA LYS A 144 1.35 -5.11 7.05
C LYS A 144 0.79 -3.71 7.11
N GLU A 145 1.62 -2.73 6.77
CA GLU A 145 1.20 -1.35 6.63
C GLU A 145 1.95 -0.72 5.46
N VAL A 146 1.26 0.18 4.75
CA VAL A 146 1.88 1.01 3.72
C VAL A 146 1.43 2.44 3.91
N ILE A 147 2.38 3.37 4.05
CA ILE A 147 2.13 4.81 3.98
C ILE A 147 2.52 5.29 2.60
N ALA A 148 1.56 5.83 1.87
CA ALA A 148 1.71 6.29 0.50
C ALA A 148 1.63 7.81 0.41
N PHE A 149 2.70 8.40 -0.11
CA PHE A 149 2.72 9.75 -0.66
C PHE A 149 2.71 9.65 -2.19
N LEU A 150 1.91 10.51 -2.81
CA LEU A 150 1.78 10.65 -4.25
C LEU A 150 1.32 12.06 -4.59
N ASP A 151 1.50 12.49 -5.83
CA ASP A 151 0.84 13.70 -6.30
C ASP A 151 -0.65 13.41 -6.55
N LEU A 152 -1.50 14.01 -5.72
CA LEU A 152 -2.95 13.82 -5.80
C LEU A 152 -3.58 14.61 -6.95
N VAL A 153 -2.92 15.67 -7.45
CA VAL A 153 -3.45 16.48 -8.56
C VAL A 153 -3.59 15.66 -9.87
N PRO A 154 -2.55 14.99 -10.40
CA PRO A 154 -2.69 14.18 -11.61
C PRO A 154 -3.56 12.94 -11.39
N TYR A 155 -3.63 12.42 -10.16
CA TYR A 155 -4.51 11.31 -9.82
C TYR A 155 -5.99 11.72 -9.89
N ASP A 156 -6.35 12.82 -9.22
CA ASP A 156 -7.71 13.35 -9.19
C ASP A 156 -8.15 13.85 -10.57
N ASP A 157 -7.22 14.38 -11.37
CA ASP A 157 -7.47 14.79 -12.75
C ASP A 157 -8.02 13.64 -13.61
N VAL A 158 -7.41 12.45 -13.53
CA VAL A 158 -7.91 11.24 -14.24
C VAL A 158 -9.30 10.86 -13.75
N ILE A 159 -9.54 10.89 -12.43
CA ILE A 159 -10.87 10.57 -11.87
C ILE A 159 -11.94 11.54 -12.37
N ARG A 160 -11.62 12.83 -12.41
CA ARG A 160 -12.53 13.91 -12.84
C ARG A 160 -12.82 13.86 -14.33
N ARG A 161 -11.81 13.61 -15.17
CA ARG A 161 -11.98 13.51 -16.63
C ARG A 161 -12.71 12.24 -17.06
N ILE A 162 -12.59 11.16 -16.29
CA ILE A 162 -13.14 9.85 -16.62
C ILE A 162 -14.03 9.36 -15.47
N PRO A 163 -15.27 9.89 -15.34
CA PRO A 163 -16.20 9.43 -14.34
C PRO A 163 -16.67 8.00 -14.64
N MET A 164 -16.67 7.14 -13.62
CA MET A 164 -17.26 5.81 -13.74
C MET A 164 -18.77 5.92 -13.52
N LYS A 165 -19.57 5.29 -14.39
CA LYS A 165 -21.00 5.10 -14.14
C LYS A 165 -21.13 4.24 -12.88
N GLU A 166 -21.90 4.70 -11.91
CA GLU A 166 -22.22 3.89 -10.72
C GLU A 166 -22.79 2.54 -11.18
N GLN A 167 -22.07 1.46 -10.90
CA GLN A 167 -22.60 0.11 -10.99
C GLN A 167 -23.56 -0.08 -9.81
N GLY A 168 -24.76 0.48 -9.98
CA GLY A 168 -25.83 0.63 -8.99
C GLY A 168 -27.06 1.30 -9.58
N ALA A 169 -26.90 2.12 -10.62
CA ALA A 169 -28.00 2.57 -11.48
C ALA A 169 -28.21 1.63 -12.67
N GLN A 170 -28.21 0.31 -12.42
CA GLN A 170 -28.83 -0.64 -13.34
C GLN A 170 -30.34 -0.40 -13.28
N GLN A 171 -30.83 0.45 -14.18
CA GLN A 171 -32.15 0.32 -14.77
C GLN A 171 -33.31 0.19 -13.75
N MET A 172 -33.64 1.28 -13.05
CA MET A 172 -35.06 1.51 -12.79
C MET A 172 -35.72 1.65 -14.15
N SER A 173 -36.39 0.58 -14.56
CA SER A 173 -37.09 0.54 -15.84
C SER A 173 -38.01 1.76 -15.93
N LYS A 174 -38.16 2.30 -17.14
CA LYS A 174 -39.37 3.04 -17.52
C LYS A 174 -40.57 2.08 -17.55
N THR A 175 -40.85 1.40 -16.44
CA THR A 175 -42.15 0.77 -16.21
C THR A 175 -42.97 1.81 -15.46
N SER A 176 -44.03 2.27 -16.10
CA SER A 176 -45.00 3.22 -15.54
C SER A 176 -45.55 2.68 -14.22
N TYR A 177 -45.18 3.29 -13.11
CA TYR A 177 -45.84 3.07 -11.82
C TYR A 177 -46.48 4.37 -11.34
N ASN A 178 -47.69 4.25 -10.81
CA ASN A 178 -48.28 5.28 -9.95
C ASN A 178 -47.34 5.42 -8.74
N ALA A 179 -46.55 6.49 -8.72
CA ALA A 179 -45.57 6.69 -7.67
C ALA A 179 -46.24 7.31 -6.44
N MET A 180 -46.13 6.60 -5.33
CA MET A 180 -46.34 7.13 -4.00
C MET A 180 -44.97 7.25 -3.36
N TRP A 181 -44.65 8.44 -2.86
CA TRP A 181 -43.41 8.69 -2.14
C TRP A 181 -43.72 9.26 -0.76
N VAL A 182 -42.77 9.06 0.17
CA VAL A 182 -42.80 9.58 1.54
C VAL A 182 -41.45 10.24 1.79
N THR A 183 -41.46 11.46 2.32
CA THR A 183 -40.27 12.21 2.74
C THR A 183 -39.85 11.78 4.15
N ASP A 184 -38.59 12.05 4.53
CA ASP A 184 -38.02 11.62 5.82
C ASP A 184 -38.74 12.20 7.05
N ASP A 185 -39.54 13.25 6.88
CA ASP A 185 -40.41 13.86 7.89
C ASP A 185 -41.84 13.27 7.91
N GLY A 186 -42.09 12.20 7.14
CA GLY A 186 -43.33 11.42 7.17
C GLY A 186 -44.45 11.94 6.26
N TYR A 187 -44.21 12.99 5.45
CA TYR A 187 -45.20 13.46 4.49
C TYR A 187 -45.13 12.65 3.18
N GLY A 188 -46.29 12.21 2.69
CA GLY A 188 -46.37 11.45 1.43
C GLY A 188 -47.37 12.03 0.44
N GLY A 189 -47.08 11.85 -0.84
CA GLY A 189 -47.94 12.27 -1.94
C GLY A 189 -48.14 11.13 -2.95
N MET A 190 -49.30 11.12 -3.61
CA MET A 190 -49.63 10.16 -4.66
C MET A 190 -49.98 10.91 -5.94
N VAL A 191 -49.31 10.58 -7.05
CA VAL A 191 -49.69 11.09 -8.37
C VAL A 191 -50.53 10.04 -9.08
N LEU A 192 -51.83 10.30 -9.21
CA LEU A 192 -52.74 9.52 -10.05
C LEU A 192 -53.00 10.27 -11.35
N ARG A 193 -52.79 9.63 -12.50
CA ARG A 193 -53.32 10.14 -13.76
C ARG A 193 -54.83 9.92 -13.82
N ARG A 194 -55.60 10.96 -14.14
CA ARG A 194 -56.90 10.76 -14.81
C ARG A 194 -56.62 10.38 -16.26
N GLN A 195 -57.33 9.37 -16.76
CA GLN A 195 -57.38 9.08 -18.19
C GLN A 195 -58.06 10.22 -18.93
#